data_AF-X8C807-F1
#
_entry.id   AF-X8C807-F1
#
_cell.length_a   1.000
_cell.length_b   1.000
_cell.length_c   1.000
_cell.angle_alpha   90.00
_cell.angle_beta   90.00
_cell.angle_gamma   90.00
#
_symmetry.space_group_name_H-M   'P 1'
#
loop_
_entity.id
_entity.type
_entity.pdbx_description
1 polymer ?
#
loop_
_entity_poly.entity_id
_entity_poly.type
_entity_poly.pdbx_seq_one_letter_code
_entity_poly.pdbx_strand_id
1 'polypeptide(L)'
;MKFADYFAKPIEKTGDAELLALLRRRIKPLVKRRTKELVAAELPPKQEQILDIELPPRHRALYDKRLARERQKVLGLLDDMQRNRFTILKSLTVLRQMALHPGLVDPAHDTLASAKIDALAEQLRDVVGGDHRALVFSQFTRFLGRVRSRLDAEGIGYCYLDGRTRDRANVIRRFKDGDAPVFLISLKAGGFGVNLTEADYCFLLDPWWNRPPKPRPSTAPTASARPAMSWCTGSSPATPSRTRCWPSTRAKPSCSPA
;
A
#
# COMPACT_ATOMS: atom_id res chain seq x y z
N MET A 1 -2.51 -17.54 -37.27
CA MET A 1 -3.71 -17.03 -36.55
C MET A 1 -3.26 -16.21 -35.36
N LYS A 2 -3.74 -14.97 -35.19
CA LYS A 2 -3.31 -14.08 -34.09
C LYS A 2 -4.09 -14.41 -32.81
N PHE A 3 -3.39 -14.58 -31.69
CA PHE A 3 -3.96 -14.87 -30.36
C PHE A 3 -5.13 -13.95 -29.98
N ALA A 4 -5.02 -12.67 -30.32
CA ALA A 4 -6.01 -11.65 -30.00
C ALA A 4 -7.39 -11.93 -30.62
N ASP A 5 -7.42 -12.51 -31.82
CA ASP A 5 -8.66 -12.72 -32.57
C ASP A 5 -9.35 -14.04 -32.21
N TYR A 6 -8.59 -15.06 -31.81
CA TYR A 6 -9.11 -16.39 -31.50
C TYR A 6 -9.43 -16.59 -30.00
N PHE A 7 -8.66 -15.99 -29.09
CA PHE A 7 -8.86 -16.15 -27.65
C PHE A 7 -9.28 -14.85 -26.96
N ALA A 8 -8.54 -13.75 -27.11
CA ALA A 8 -8.75 -12.56 -26.29
C ALA A 8 -10.11 -11.88 -26.54
N LYS A 9 -10.44 -11.56 -27.80
CA LYS A 9 -11.69 -10.86 -28.14
C LYS A 9 -12.95 -11.67 -27.81
N PRO A 10 -13.05 -12.99 -28.12
CA PRO A 10 -14.24 -13.78 -27.79
C PRO A 10 -14.46 -13.95 -26.28
N ILE A 11 -13.38 -14.12 -25.51
CA ILE A 11 -13.45 -14.28 -24.06
C ILE A 11 -13.85 -12.95 -23.39
N GLU A 12 -13.26 -11.81 -23.81
CA GLU A 12 -13.53 -10.51 -23.18
C GLU A 12 -14.88 -9.90 -23.58
N LYS A 13 -15.32 -10.07 -24.83
CA LYS A 13 -16.55 -9.43 -25.33
C LYS A 13 -17.78 -10.31 -25.20
N THR A 14 -17.63 -11.62 -25.38
CA THR A 14 -18.75 -12.56 -25.47
C THR A 14 -18.84 -13.47 -24.24
N GLY A 15 -17.83 -13.46 -23.36
CA GLY A 15 -17.83 -14.26 -22.14
C GLY A 15 -17.73 -15.77 -22.40
N ASP A 16 -17.13 -16.18 -23.52
CA ASP A 16 -17.08 -17.58 -23.94
C ASP A 16 -16.28 -18.44 -22.96
N ALA A 17 -17.02 -19.21 -22.15
CA ALA A 17 -16.47 -20.04 -21.08
C ALA A 17 -15.72 -21.26 -21.62
N GLU A 18 -16.09 -21.77 -22.80
CA GLU A 18 -15.45 -22.95 -23.41
C GLU A 18 -14.08 -22.58 -23.98
N LEU A 19 -13.99 -21.46 -24.69
CA LEU A 19 -12.71 -20.92 -25.18
C LEU A 19 -11.77 -20.57 -24.02
N LEU A 20 -12.31 -20.04 -22.91
CA LEU A 20 -11.54 -19.78 -21.70
C LEU A 20 -11.00 -21.07 -21.05
N ALA A 21 -11.81 -22.13 -20.99
CA ALA A 21 -11.38 -23.43 -20.48
C ALA A 21 -10.30 -24.07 -21.36
N LEU A 22 -10.46 -23.98 -22.68
CA LEU A 22 -9.47 -24.46 -23.66
C LEU A 22 -8.14 -23.72 -23.52
N LEU A 23 -8.20 -22.39 -23.38
CA LEU A 23 -7.02 -21.56 -23.14
C LEU A 23 -6.32 -21.96 -21.84
N ARG A 24 -7.07 -22.08 -20.73
CA ARG A 24 -6.55 -22.52 -19.43
C ARG A 24 -5.86 -23.87 -19.51
N ARG A 25 -6.41 -24.83 -20.24
CA ARG A 25 -5.81 -26.17 -20.44
C ARG A 25 -4.50 -26.11 -21.21
N ARG A 26 -4.40 -25.27 -22.25
CA ARG A 26 -3.18 -25.10 -23.05
C ARG A 26 -2.05 -24.37 -22.31
N ILE A 27 -2.39 -23.40 -21.46
CA ILE A 27 -1.39 -22.65 -20.68
C ILE A 27 -0.99 -23.36 -19.38
N LYS A 28 -1.82 -24.28 -18.85
CA LYS A 28 -1.56 -25.04 -17.62
C LYS A 28 -0.17 -25.70 -17.56
N PRO A 29 0.33 -26.40 -18.60
CA PRO A 29 1.68 -26.98 -18.56
C PRO A 29 2.82 -25.94 -18.59
N LEU A 30 2.55 -24.73 -19.09
CA LEU A 30 3.53 -23.64 -19.20
C LEU A 30 3.52 -22.73 -17.96
N VAL A 31 2.45 -22.74 -17.18
CA VAL A 31 2.25 -21.88 -16.00
C VAL A 31 2.34 -22.71 -14.73
N LYS A 32 3.53 -22.75 -14.11
CA LYS A 32 3.72 -23.38 -12.80
C LYS A 32 3.29 -22.42 -11.69
N ARG A 33 1.99 -22.35 -11.40
CA ARG A 33 1.44 -21.54 -10.30
C ARG A 33 1.51 -22.33 -8.99
N ARG A 34 2.48 -22.02 -8.13
CA ARG A 34 2.42 -22.41 -6.72
C ARG A 34 1.47 -21.43 -6.01
N THR A 35 0.31 -21.88 -5.55
CA THR A 35 -0.52 -21.09 -4.65
C THR A 35 0.17 -21.01 -3.28
N LYS A 36 0.17 -19.82 -2.67
CA LYS A 36 0.76 -19.57 -1.34
C LYS A 36 0.15 -20.47 -0.24
N GLU A 37 -1.02 -21.04 -0.49
CA GLU A 37 -1.72 -21.97 0.40
C GLU A 37 -0.91 -23.23 0.75
N LEU A 38 0.00 -23.70 -0.12
CA LEU A 38 0.78 -24.92 0.12
C LEU A 38 2.05 -24.71 0.98
N VAL A 39 2.42 -23.45 1.27
CA VAL A 39 3.67 -23.11 1.99
C VAL A 39 3.41 -22.23 3.22
N ALA A 40 2.18 -21.75 3.41
CA ALA A 40 1.84 -20.74 4.42
C ALA A 40 1.00 -21.27 5.61
N ALA A 41 1.07 -22.56 5.92
CA ALA A 41 0.35 -23.10 7.09
C ALA A 41 0.91 -22.57 8.43
N GLU A 42 2.16 -22.11 8.46
CA GLU A 42 2.85 -21.61 9.67
C GLU A 42 2.89 -20.08 9.78
N LEU A 43 2.45 -19.35 8.76
CA LEU A 43 2.47 -17.89 8.76
C LEU A 43 1.14 -17.35 9.29
N PRO A 44 1.16 -16.47 10.31
CA PRO A 44 -0.05 -15.84 10.79
C PRO A 44 -0.77 -15.09 9.65
N PRO A 45 -2.11 -15.03 9.67
CA PRO A 45 -2.86 -14.38 8.61
C PRO A 45 -2.50 -12.89 8.56
N LYS A 46 -2.18 -12.41 7.35
CA LYS A 46 -1.95 -10.99 7.09
C LYS A 46 -3.19 -10.18 7.47
N GLN A 47 -3.08 -9.26 8.42
CA GLN A 47 -4.22 -8.41 8.78
C GLN A 47 -4.23 -7.17 7.90
N GLU A 48 -5.36 -6.89 7.26
CA GLU A 48 -5.53 -5.69 6.45
C GLU A 48 -6.54 -4.75 7.09
N GLN A 49 -6.11 -3.53 7.40
CA GLN A 49 -6.98 -2.48 7.92
C GLN A 49 -7.11 -1.35 6.89
N ILE A 50 -8.30 -0.78 6.75
CA ILE A 50 -8.51 0.38 5.90
C ILE A 50 -8.82 1.58 6.80
N LEU A 51 -7.97 2.60 6.73
CA LEU A 51 -8.19 3.85 7.44
C LEU A 51 -8.82 4.85 6.47
N ASP A 52 -10.04 5.26 6.79
CA ASP A 52 -10.73 6.36 6.13
C ASP A 52 -10.25 7.67 6.76
N ILE A 53 -9.67 8.54 5.94
CA ILE A 53 -9.15 9.84 6.38
C ILE A 53 -10.03 10.93 5.77
N GLU A 54 -10.60 11.76 6.64
CA GLU A 54 -11.38 12.92 6.20
C GLU A 54 -10.45 14.04 5.72
N LEU A 55 -10.83 14.65 4.60
CA LEU A 55 -10.08 15.76 4.03
C LEU A 55 -10.41 17.04 4.81
N PRO A 56 -9.41 17.79 5.32
CA PRO A 56 -9.63 19.06 5.99
C PRO A 56 -10.38 20.05 5.07
N PRO A 57 -11.19 20.98 5.61
CA PRO A 57 -12.08 21.83 4.82
C PRO A 57 -11.39 22.58 3.67
N ARG A 58 -10.19 23.14 3.92
CA ARG A 58 -9.39 23.83 2.89
C ARG A 58 -8.93 22.89 1.77
N HIS A 59 -8.46 21.70 2.12
CA HIS A 59 -8.07 20.68 1.15
C HIS A 59 -9.29 20.21 0.35
N ARG A 60 -10.40 19.93 1.04
CA ARG A 60 -11.65 19.51 0.42
C ARG A 60 -12.16 20.52 -0.61
N ALA A 61 -12.18 21.81 -0.29
CA ALA A 61 -12.59 22.85 -1.23
C ALA A 61 -11.72 22.88 -2.51
N LEU A 62 -10.40 22.74 -2.37
CA LEU A 62 -9.49 22.66 -3.52
C LEU A 62 -9.71 21.39 -4.36
N TYR A 63 -9.95 20.26 -3.69
CA TYR A 63 -10.26 18.99 -4.33
C TYR A 63 -11.56 19.09 -5.14
N ASP A 64 -12.65 19.59 -4.53
CA ASP A 64 -13.96 19.69 -5.17
C ASP A 64 -13.94 20.66 -6.36
N LYS A 65 -13.25 21.80 -6.22
CA LYS A 65 -13.02 22.75 -7.33
C LYS A 65 -12.29 22.07 -8.49
N ARG A 66 -11.26 21.27 -8.21
CA ARG A 66 -10.52 20.55 -9.25
C ARG A 66 -11.36 19.44 -9.87
N LEU A 67 -12.13 18.71 -9.06
CA LEU A 67 -13.04 17.66 -9.50
C LEU A 67 -14.09 18.19 -10.48
N ALA A 68 -14.71 19.33 -10.17
CA ALA A 68 -15.67 19.98 -11.07
C ALA A 68 -15.04 20.31 -12.44
N ARG A 69 -13.83 20.88 -12.44
CA ARG A 69 -13.09 21.21 -13.66
C ARG A 69 -12.73 19.97 -14.48
N GLU A 70 -12.22 18.92 -13.85
CA GLU A 70 -11.88 17.68 -14.54
C GLU A 70 -13.13 16.95 -15.05
N ARG A 71 -14.25 17.01 -14.32
CA ARG A 71 -15.53 16.43 -14.76
C ARG A 71 -16.04 17.09 -16.04
N GLN A 72 -16.05 18.42 -16.10
CA GLN A 72 -16.44 19.16 -17.31
C GLN A 72 -15.54 18.81 -18.48
N LYS A 73 -14.23 18.72 -18.24
CA LYS A 73 -13.25 18.35 -19.27
C LYS A 73 -13.47 16.94 -19.81
N VAL A 74 -13.72 15.97 -18.93
CA VAL A 74 -13.92 14.57 -19.33
C VAL A 74 -15.24 14.39 -20.08
N LEU A 75 -16.32 15.06 -19.67
CA LEU A 75 -17.63 14.97 -20.33
C LEU A 75 -17.57 15.31 -21.82
N GLY A 76 -16.86 16.38 -22.20
CA GLY A 76 -16.68 16.76 -23.61
C GLY A 76 -15.70 15.86 -24.40
N LEU A 77 -15.13 14.84 -23.77
CA LEU A 77 -14.16 13.92 -24.38
C LEU A 77 -14.68 12.48 -24.46
N LEU A 78 -15.89 12.21 -23.97
CA LEU A 78 -16.49 10.88 -23.94
C LEU A 78 -16.94 10.39 -25.34
N ASP A 79 -17.18 11.31 -26.27
CA ASP A 79 -17.62 10.97 -27.63
C ASP A 79 -16.56 10.16 -28.40
N ASP A 80 -15.27 10.36 -28.08
CA ASP A 80 -14.16 9.57 -28.62
C ASP A 80 -13.16 9.14 -27.54
N MET A 81 -13.58 8.17 -26.73
CA MET A 81 -12.79 7.59 -25.64
C MET A 81 -11.42 7.06 -26.07
N GLN A 82 -11.28 6.53 -27.29
CA GLN A 82 -10.04 5.90 -27.75
C GLN A 82 -8.97 6.93 -28.10
N ARG A 83 -9.35 8.04 -28.74
CA ARG A 83 -8.44 9.18 -28.95
C ARG A 83 -8.14 9.89 -27.63
N ASN A 84 -9.13 10.05 -26.76
CA ASN A 84 -9.00 10.87 -25.56
C ASN A 84 -8.48 10.12 -24.31
N ARG A 85 -8.17 8.83 -24.44
CA ARG A 85 -7.70 7.97 -23.33
C ARG A 85 -6.60 8.61 -22.48
N PHE A 86 -5.61 9.25 -23.12
CA PHE A 86 -4.47 9.83 -22.41
C PHE A 86 -4.90 11.03 -21.57
N THR A 87 -5.81 11.84 -22.09
CA THR A 87 -6.37 12.99 -21.38
C THR A 87 -7.18 12.54 -20.17
N ILE A 88 -8.01 11.50 -20.32
CA ILE A 88 -8.80 10.92 -19.24
C ILE A 88 -7.88 10.35 -18.14
N LEU A 89 -6.88 9.55 -18.51
CA LEU A 89 -5.92 9.00 -17.56
C LEU A 89 -5.10 10.09 -16.86
N LYS A 90 -4.76 11.18 -17.56
CA LYS A 90 -4.12 12.35 -16.96
C LYS A 90 -5.03 13.01 -15.93
N SER A 91 -6.31 13.24 -16.25
CA SER A 91 -7.30 13.80 -15.33
C SER A 91 -7.48 12.94 -14.08
N LEU A 92 -7.60 11.62 -14.24
CA LEU A 92 -7.64 10.69 -13.11
C LEU A 92 -6.37 10.73 -12.25
N THR A 93 -5.19 10.80 -12.89
CA THR A 93 -3.91 10.92 -12.19
C THR A 93 -3.84 12.20 -11.36
N VAL A 94 -4.32 13.32 -11.91
CA VAL A 94 -4.39 14.61 -11.21
C VAL A 94 -5.31 14.51 -9.99
N LEU A 95 -6.49 13.91 -10.12
CA LEU A 95 -7.41 13.74 -8.98
C LEU A 95 -6.80 12.86 -7.89
N ARG A 96 -6.07 11.79 -8.26
CA ARG A 96 -5.34 10.95 -7.29
C ARG A 96 -4.25 11.74 -6.55
N GLN A 97 -3.51 12.61 -7.25
CA GLN A 97 -2.53 13.49 -6.61
C GLN A 97 -3.21 14.51 -5.68
N MET A 98 -4.32 15.12 -6.11
CA MET A 98 -5.09 16.05 -5.28
C MET A 98 -5.59 15.39 -4.00
N ALA A 99 -6.02 14.12 -4.05
CA ALA A 99 -6.49 13.40 -2.86
C ALA A 99 -5.36 13.16 -1.83
N LEU A 100 -4.10 13.12 -2.26
CA LEU A 100 -2.95 13.00 -1.38
C LEU A 100 -2.53 14.35 -0.81
N HIS A 101 -2.29 15.32 -1.70
CA HIS A 101 -1.84 16.66 -1.33
C HIS A 101 -2.01 17.64 -2.51
N PRO A 102 -2.66 18.81 -2.35
CA PRO A 102 -2.89 19.76 -3.44
C PRO A 102 -1.61 20.30 -4.07
N GLY A 103 -0.58 20.55 -3.25
CA GLY A 103 0.79 20.87 -3.66
C GLY A 103 1.46 19.93 -4.69
N LEU A 104 0.95 18.70 -4.88
CA LEU A 104 1.45 17.82 -5.95
C LEU A 104 1.03 18.27 -7.35
N VAL A 105 -0.09 18.99 -7.43
CA VAL A 105 -0.68 19.49 -8.67
C VAL A 105 -0.39 20.98 -8.83
N ASP A 106 -0.53 21.76 -7.76
CA ASP A 106 -0.31 23.20 -7.76
C ASP A 106 0.65 23.62 -6.64
N PRO A 107 1.89 24.05 -6.96
CA PRO A 107 2.87 24.51 -5.98
C PRO A 107 2.39 25.64 -5.07
N ALA A 108 1.37 26.41 -5.44
CA ALA A 108 0.80 27.46 -4.57
C ALA A 108 0.21 26.89 -3.26
N HIS A 109 -0.06 25.58 -3.22
CA HIS A 109 -0.62 24.89 -2.06
C HIS A 109 0.40 23.93 -1.41
N ASP A 110 1.70 24.21 -1.57
CA ASP A 110 2.77 23.36 -1.03
C ASP A 110 2.81 23.31 0.50
N THR A 111 2.45 24.43 1.14
CA THR A 111 2.47 24.61 2.61
C THR A 111 1.22 24.07 3.31
N LEU A 112 0.22 23.60 2.56
CA LEU A 112 -1.00 23.07 3.15
C LEU A 112 -0.72 21.73 3.85
N ALA A 113 -1.15 21.56 5.09
CA ALA A 113 -1.05 20.28 5.79
C ALA A 113 -1.82 19.17 5.06
N SER A 114 -1.29 17.94 5.10
CA SER A 114 -1.96 16.76 4.58
C SER A 114 -2.38 15.85 5.73
N ALA A 115 -3.69 15.73 5.93
CA ALA A 115 -4.26 14.83 6.95
C ALA A 115 -3.76 13.38 6.80
N LYS A 116 -3.40 12.97 5.58
CA LYS A 116 -2.83 11.65 5.32
C LYS A 116 -1.41 11.49 5.86
N ILE A 117 -0.60 12.54 5.75
CA ILE A 117 0.76 12.55 6.30
C ILE A 117 0.68 12.65 7.82
N ASP A 118 -0.23 13.46 8.36
CA ASP A 118 -0.42 13.59 9.81
C ASP A 118 -0.82 12.25 10.44
N ALA A 119 -1.83 11.57 9.88
CA ALA A 119 -2.25 10.24 10.33
C ALA A 119 -1.14 9.19 10.18
N LEU A 120 -0.38 9.23 9.07
CA LEU A 120 0.78 8.34 8.90
C LEU A 120 1.81 8.56 10.01
N ALA A 121 2.13 9.82 10.32
CA ALA A 121 3.15 10.16 11.29
C ALA A 121 2.75 9.76 12.72
N GLU A 122 1.49 9.98 13.10
CA GLU A 122 0.94 9.47 14.37
C GLU A 122 1.13 7.96 14.49
N GLN A 123 0.77 7.22 13.46
CA GLN A 123 0.88 5.77 13.47
C GLN A 123 2.32 5.27 13.43
N LEU A 124 3.21 5.97 12.73
CA LEU A 124 4.63 5.66 12.73
C LEU A 124 5.25 5.90 14.11
N ARG A 125 4.81 6.91 14.87
CA ARG A 125 5.26 7.11 16.25
C ARG A 125 4.91 5.91 17.14
N ASP A 126 3.70 5.38 17.02
CA ASP A 126 3.29 4.19 17.78
C ASP A 126 4.12 2.96 17.40
N VAL A 127 4.36 2.76 16.11
CA VAL A 127 5.15 1.63 15.61
C VAL A 127 6.62 1.73 16.05
N VAL A 128 7.23 2.91 15.92
CA VAL A 128 8.61 3.16 16.34
C VAL A 128 8.74 3.06 17.86
N GLY A 129 7.75 3.54 18.62
CA GLY A 129 7.72 3.43 20.07
C GLY A 129 7.61 1.99 20.57
N GLY A 130 7.04 1.09 19.75
CA GLY A 130 6.99 -0.34 19.98
C GLY A 130 8.22 -1.12 19.51
N ASP A 131 9.30 -0.44 19.08
CA ASP A 131 10.51 -1.03 18.48
C ASP A 131 10.23 -1.90 17.23
N HIS A 132 9.16 -1.57 16.51
CA HIS A 132 8.80 -2.22 15.27
C HIS A 132 9.25 -1.41 14.06
N ARG A 133 9.45 -2.08 12.93
CA ARG A 133 9.84 -1.44 11.67
C ARG A 133 8.67 -1.37 10.68
N ALA A 134 8.65 -0.27 9.93
CA ALA A 134 7.58 0.03 8.98
C ALA A 134 8.09 0.22 7.54
N LEU A 135 7.39 -0.37 6.58
CA LEU A 135 7.52 -0.06 5.16
C LEU A 135 6.42 0.90 4.74
N VAL A 136 6.77 1.95 3.99
CA VAL A 136 5.81 2.92 3.46
C VAL A 136 5.94 2.97 1.95
N PHE A 137 4.85 2.63 1.27
CA PHE A 137 4.78 2.56 -0.19
C PHE A 137 3.94 3.69 -0.78
N SER A 138 4.46 4.29 -1.86
CA SER A 138 3.71 5.26 -2.69
C SER A 138 4.15 5.20 -4.15
N GLN A 139 3.23 5.45 -5.09
CA GLN A 139 3.53 5.57 -6.51
C GLN A 139 4.09 6.97 -6.86
N PHE A 140 3.89 7.96 -6.00
CA PHE A 140 4.26 9.35 -6.25
C PHE A 140 5.51 9.74 -5.44
N THR A 141 6.67 9.78 -6.09
CA THR A 141 7.94 10.13 -5.43
C THR A 141 7.93 11.52 -4.81
N ARG A 142 7.25 12.50 -5.44
CA ARG A 142 7.05 13.84 -4.85
C ARG A 142 6.26 13.80 -3.54
N PHE A 143 5.33 12.85 -3.39
CA PHE A 143 4.60 12.68 -2.14
C PHE A 143 5.49 12.05 -1.07
N LEU A 144 6.31 11.05 -1.43
CA LEU A 144 7.34 10.53 -0.52
C LEU A 144 8.31 11.63 -0.06
N GLY A 145 8.65 12.59 -0.93
CA GLY A 145 9.45 13.75 -0.54
C GLY A 145 8.81 14.56 0.59
N ARG A 146 7.48 14.75 0.58
CA ARG A 146 6.76 15.41 1.69
C ARG A 146 6.74 14.59 2.96
N VAL A 147 6.55 13.27 2.82
CA VAL A 147 6.61 12.33 3.95
C VAL A 147 7.98 12.42 4.62
N ARG A 148 9.07 12.46 3.84
CA ARG A 148 10.43 12.65 4.35
C ARG A 148 10.55 13.92 5.18
N SER A 149 10.12 15.07 4.63
CA SER A 149 10.15 16.34 5.36
C SER A 149 9.37 16.28 6.67
N ARG A 150 8.26 15.52 6.72
CA ARG A 150 7.54 15.31 7.97
C ARG A 150 8.30 14.42 8.95
N LEU A 151 8.89 13.32 8.49
CA LEU A 151 9.71 12.45 9.34
C LEU A 151 10.94 13.16 9.88
N ASP A 152 11.60 13.98 9.05
CA ASP A 152 12.72 14.83 9.46
C ASP A 152 12.29 15.80 10.58
N ALA A 153 11.10 16.41 10.47
CA ALA A 153 10.55 17.31 11.49
C ALA A 153 10.17 16.58 12.80
N GLU A 154 9.79 15.30 12.72
CA GLU A 154 9.49 14.48 13.91
C GLU A 154 10.73 13.74 14.46
N GLY A 155 11.89 13.86 13.82
CA GLY A 155 13.12 13.18 14.23
C GLY A 155 13.11 11.67 14.00
N ILE A 156 12.24 11.17 13.12
CA ILE A 156 12.12 9.73 12.83
C ILE A 156 13.11 9.35 11.73
N GLY A 157 14.05 8.46 12.06
CA GLY A 157 15.01 7.93 11.08
C GLY A 157 14.33 7.14 9.96
N TYR A 158 14.75 7.36 8.72
CA TYR A 158 14.22 6.62 7.57
C TYR A 158 15.27 6.28 6.51
N CYS A 159 15.03 5.17 5.80
CA CYS A 159 15.67 4.84 4.54
C CYS A 159 14.76 5.23 3.37
N TYR A 160 15.34 5.56 2.21
CA TYR A 160 14.58 5.96 1.01
C TYR A 160 15.06 5.22 -0.23
N LEU A 161 14.13 4.60 -0.97
CA LEU A 161 14.42 3.87 -2.20
C LEU A 161 13.44 4.26 -3.32
N ASP A 162 14.01 4.77 -4.41
CA ASP A 162 13.27 5.06 -5.64
C ASP A 162 13.93 4.44 -6.89
N GLY A 163 13.37 4.71 -8.06
CA GLY A 163 13.90 4.23 -9.33
C GLY A 163 15.18 4.92 -9.79
N ARG A 164 15.62 5.99 -9.11
CA ARG A 164 16.84 6.75 -9.43
C ARG A 164 17.99 6.42 -8.47
N THR A 165 17.69 5.73 -7.38
CA THR A 165 18.66 5.30 -6.37
C THR A 165 19.66 4.34 -7.00
N ARG A 166 20.92 4.76 -7.09
CA ARG A 166 22.02 3.97 -7.68
C ARG A 166 22.48 2.85 -6.74
N ASP A 167 22.68 3.18 -5.46
CA ASP A 167 23.17 2.24 -4.45
C ASP A 167 22.02 1.60 -3.66
N ARG A 168 21.25 0.76 -4.35
CA ARG A 168 20.09 0.09 -3.76
C ARG A 168 20.50 -0.88 -2.66
N ALA A 169 21.61 -1.60 -2.85
CA ALA A 169 22.08 -2.63 -1.94
C ALA A 169 22.44 -2.04 -0.57
N ASN A 170 23.15 -0.91 -0.54
CA ASN A 170 23.52 -0.27 0.72
C ASN A 170 22.30 0.29 1.46
N VAL A 171 21.34 0.90 0.77
CA VAL A 171 20.10 1.40 1.41
C VAL A 171 19.30 0.24 2.04
N ILE A 172 19.19 -0.88 1.33
CA ILE A 172 18.54 -2.08 1.87
C ILE A 172 19.31 -2.60 3.09
N ARG A 173 20.65 -2.68 3.00
CA ARG A 173 21.50 -3.11 4.12
C ARG A 173 21.30 -2.22 5.35
N ARG A 174 21.32 -0.89 5.21
CA ARG A 174 21.07 0.05 6.33
C ARG A 174 19.73 -0.20 7.01
N PHE A 175 18.69 -0.52 6.23
CA PHE A 175 17.40 -0.88 6.80
C PHE A 175 17.41 -2.24 7.52
N LYS A 176 18.15 -3.23 7.00
CA LYS A 176 18.30 -4.55 7.64
C LYS A 176 19.10 -4.46 8.94
N ASP A 177 20.22 -3.74 8.92
CA ASP A 177 21.15 -3.59 10.02
C ASP A 177 20.57 -2.73 11.18
N GLY A 178 19.46 -2.03 10.94
CA GLY A 178 18.67 -1.37 11.99
C GLY A 178 18.91 0.12 12.18
N ASP A 179 19.58 0.79 11.24
CA ASP A 179 19.87 2.22 11.33
C ASP A 179 18.61 3.11 11.26
N ALA A 180 17.49 2.58 10.75
CA ALA A 180 16.28 3.35 10.51
C ALA A 180 15.01 2.51 10.70
N PRO A 181 14.06 2.94 11.54
CA PRO A 181 12.82 2.19 11.77
C PRO A 181 11.84 2.26 10.60
N VAL A 182 11.95 3.26 9.71
CA VAL A 182 11.03 3.46 8.58
C VAL A 182 11.74 3.29 7.24
N PHE A 183 11.13 2.57 6.30
CA PHE A 183 11.62 2.47 4.92
C PHE A 183 10.60 3.01 3.92
N LEU A 184 10.93 4.12 3.28
CA LEU A 184 10.12 4.74 2.23
C LEU A 184 10.49 4.18 0.85
N ILE A 185 9.54 3.53 0.18
CA ILE A 185 9.77 2.84 -1.09
C ILE A 185 8.78 3.32 -2.14
N SER A 186 9.28 3.76 -3.30
CA SER A 186 8.38 4.01 -4.43
C SER A 186 7.85 2.67 -4.99
N LEU A 187 6.54 2.57 -5.29
CA LEU A 187 5.94 1.33 -5.81
C LEU A 187 6.62 0.82 -7.09
N LYS A 188 7.13 1.73 -7.92
CA LYS A 188 7.92 1.38 -9.12
C LYS A 188 9.28 0.75 -8.78
N ALA A 189 9.89 1.16 -7.67
CA ALA A 189 11.13 0.59 -7.18
C ALA A 189 10.92 -0.68 -6.34
N GLY A 190 9.78 -0.80 -5.66
CA GLY A 190 9.43 -1.95 -4.79
C GLY A 190 8.98 -3.21 -5.53
N GLY A 191 8.61 -3.10 -6.81
CA GLY A 191 8.24 -4.26 -7.65
C GLY A 191 9.39 -5.23 -7.97
N PHE A 192 10.64 -4.85 -7.66
CA PHE A 192 11.83 -5.66 -7.88
C PHE A 192 12.20 -6.46 -6.62
N GLY A 193 11.38 -7.46 -6.27
CA GLY A 193 11.79 -8.60 -5.43
C GLY A 193 12.61 -8.31 -4.16
N VAL A 194 12.37 -7.20 -3.46
CA VAL A 194 13.12 -6.88 -2.24
C VAL A 194 12.53 -7.70 -1.09
N ASN A 195 13.28 -8.68 -0.57
CA ASN A 195 12.84 -9.47 0.59
C ASN A 195 13.21 -8.72 1.87
N LEU A 196 12.25 -7.94 2.36
CA LEU A 196 12.33 -7.12 3.57
C LEU A 196 11.51 -7.79 4.67
N THR A 197 12.07 -8.85 5.25
CA THR A 197 11.45 -9.65 6.34
C THR A 197 11.53 -8.94 7.69
N GLU A 198 12.35 -7.90 7.79
CA GLU A 198 12.63 -7.15 9.01
C GLU A 198 11.52 -6.15 9.38
N ALA A 199 10.48 -6.01 8.55
CA ALA A 199 9.40 -5.06 8.77
C ALA A 199 8.07 -5.75 9.05
N ASP A 200 7.48 -5.43 10.19
CA ASP A 200 6.21 -5.99 10.65
C ASP A 200 5.00 -5.23 10.08
N TYR A 201 5.21 -3.94 9.78
CA TYR A 201 4.17 -3.01 9.32
C TYR A 201 4.38 -2.59 7.87
N CYS A 202 3.30 -2.58 7.10
CA CYS A 202 3.28 -2.06 5.73
C CYS A 202 2.14 -1.07 5.52
N PHE A 203 2.51 0.17 5.20
CA PHE A 203 1.65 1.30 4.90
C PHE A 203 1.59 1.53 3.40
N LEU A 204 0.38 1.51 2.82
CA LEU A 204 0.16 1.85 1.42
C LEU A 204 -0.55 3.20 1.31
N LEU A 205 0.21 4.23 0.93
CA LEU A 205 -0.30 5.60 0.86
C LEU A 205 -1.21 5.84 -0.34
N ASP A 206 -1.05 5.10 -1.42
CA ASP A 206 -1.90 5.27 -2.59
C ASP A 206 -2.09 3.92 -3.29
N PRO A 207 -3.28 3.31 -3.13
CA PRO A 207 -3.53 2.01 -3.73
C PRO A 207 -3.53 2.11 -5.26
N TRP A 208 -2.91 1.12 -5.91
CA TRP A 208 -2.98 0.95 -7.36
C TRP A 208 -4.39 0.52 -7.79
N TRP A 209 -4.71 0.73 -9.07
CA TRP A 209 -6.05 0.59 -9.64
C TRP A 209 -6.62 -0.84 -9.67
N ASN A 210 -5.85 -1.86 -9.28
CA ASN A 210 -6.28 -3.25 -9.36
C ASN A 210 -6.24 -3.93 -7.99
N ARG A 211 -7.30 -3.72 -7.21
CA ARG A 211 -7.58 -4.55 -6.02
C ARG A 211 -8.50 -5.69 -6.41
N PRO A 212 -8.25 -6.93 -5.96
CA PRO A 212 -9.32 -7.92 -5.92
C PRO A 212 -10.45 -7.35 -5.05
N PRO A 213 -11.73 -7.56 -5.43
CA PRO A 213 -12.85 -7.10 -4.64
C PRO A 213 -12.74 -7.67 -3.22
N LYS A 214 -12.83 -6.80 -2.21
CA LYS A 214 -13.01 -7.23 -0.83
C LYS A 214 -14.48 -7.59 -0.62
N PRO A 215 -14.81 -8.64 0.15
CA PRO A 215 -16.17 -8.83 0.63
C PRO A 215 -16.57 -7.60 1.45
N ARG A 216 -17.73 -7.00 1.15
CA ARG A 216 -18.25 -5.88 1.93
C ARG A 216 -18.70 -6.43 3.30
N PRO A 217 -18.36 -5.79 4.42
CA PRO A 217 -19.09 -6.06 5.65
C PRO A 217 -20.56 -5.68 5.43
N SER A 218 -21.47 -6.60 5.77
CA SER A 218 -22.90 -6.32 5.80
C SER A 218 -23.16 -5.19 6.81
N THR A 219 -23.92 -4.19 6.40
CA THR A 219 -24.39 -2.98 7.14
C THR A 219 -23.46 -1.75 7.15
N ALA A 220 -23.74 -0.78 6.26
CA ALA A 220 -23.98 0.64 6.57
C ALA A 220 -24.22 1.46 5.27
N PRO A 221 -25.07 2.52 5.30
CA PRO A 221 -25.53 3.22 4.09
C PRO A 221 -24.69 4.45 3.70
N THR A 222 -24.88 4.85 2.44
CA THR A 222 -24.67 6.17 1.82
C THR A 222 -23.27 6.57 1.37
N ALA A 223 -23.23 6.95 0.09
CA ALA A 223 -22.10 7.37 -0.71
C ALA A 223 -21.33 8.56 -0.11
N SER A 224 -20.03 8.37 0.12
CA SER A 224 -19.03 9.43 0.13
C SER A 224 -17.75 8.89 -0.52
N ALA A 225 -17.18 9.65 -1.45
CA ALA A 225 -15.92 9.31 -2.08
C ALA A 225 -14.78 9.50 -1.07
N ARG A 226 -14.47 8.45 -0.30
CA ARG A 226 -13.44 8.43 0.74
C ARG A 226 -12.12 7.90 0.18
N PRO A 227 -10.99 8.59 0.38
CA PRO A 227 -9.68 8.05 0.03
C PRO A 227 -9.21 7.05 1.10
N ALA A 228 -9.48 5.77 0.86
CA ALA A 228 -9.02 4.65 1.67
C ALA A 228 -7.47 4.55 1.70
N MET A 229 -6.86 4.59 2.89
CA MET A 229 -5.51 4.06 3.13
C MET A 229 -5.65 2.58 3.49
N SER A 230 -4.83 1.69 2.95
CA SER A 230 -4.86 0.27 3.33
C SER A 230 -3.56 -0.16 3.99
N TRP A 231 -3.69 -1.02 4.97
CA TRP A 231 -2.61 -1.60 5.73
C TRP A 231 -2.52 -3.08 5.45
N CYS A 232 -1.33 -3.64 5.63
CA CYS A 232 -1.05 -5.07 5.65
C CYS A 232 -0.03 -5.29 6.75
N THR A 233 -0.43 -5.80 7.92
CA THR A 233 0.54 -6.29 8.89
C THR A 233 0.97 -7.69 8.49
N GLY A 234 2.28 -7.91 8.40
CA GLY A 234 2.88 -9.20 8.17
C GLY A 234 3.88 -9.44 9.29
N SER A 235 3.48 -10.17 10.32
CA SER A 235 4.37 -10.57 11.39
C SER A 235 5.26 -11.75 10.95
N SER A 236 6.56 -11.66 11.24
CA SER A 236 7.53 -12.77 11.08
C SER A 236 8.17 -13.15 12.43
N PRO A 237 8.78 -14.35 12.56
CA PRO A 237 8.79 -15.14 13.80
C PRO A 237 10.12 -15.05 14.58
N ALA A 238 10.08 -15.30 15.90
CA ALA A 238 10.89 -16.32 16.59
C ALA A 238 10.80 -16.24 18.14
N THR A 239 10.05 -17.19 18.72
CA THR A 239 10.44 -18.21 19.73
C THR A 239 11.26 -17.85 21.02
N PRO A 240 11.31 -18.74 22.04
CA PRO A 240 11.10 -18.38 23.44
C PRO A 240 12.41 -18.36 24.24
N SER A 241 12.57 -17.40 25.15
CA SER A 241 13.55 -17.57 26.23
C SER A 241 13.01 -17.04 27.54
N ARG A 242 12.82 -17.98 28.47
CA ARG A 242 12.80 -17.70 29.90
C ARG A 242 14.08 -16.93 30.24
N THR A 243 13.97 -15.78 30.90
CA THR A 243 14.89 -15.42 31.99
C THR A 243 14.12 -14.66 33.05
N ARG A 244 14.23 -15.18 34.28
CA ARG A 244 13.57 -14.71 35.50
C ARG A 244 14.03 -13.30 35.86
N CYS A 245 13.13 -12.53 36.45
CA CYS A 245 13.45 -11.67 37.59
C CYS A 245 12.41 -11.95 38.69
N TRP A 246 12.90 -12.37 39.85
CA TRP A 246 12.14 -12.58 41.09
C TRP A 246 11.87 -11.21 41.77
N PRO A 247 10.82 -11.11 42.62
CA PRO A 247 11.03 -11.20 44.07
C PRO A 247 10.03 -12.19 44.72
N SER A 248 10.50 -13.19 45.48
CA SER A 248 10.67 -13.15 46.95
C SER A 248 9.36 -13.01 47.73
N THR A 249 8.69 -14.15 48.00
CA THR A 249 8.14 -14.46 49.33
C THR A 249 7.86 -15.96 49.51
N ARG A 250 8.33 -16.48 50.66
CA ARG A 250 8.03 -17.72 51.43
C ARG A 250 6.76 -18.49 51.01
N ALA A 251 6.64 -19.81 51.04
CA ALA A 251 7.16 -20.83 51.97
C ALA A 251 7.16 -22.26 51.34
N LYS A 252 7.89 -23.18 52.00
CA LYS A 252 8.18 -24.61 51.70
C LYS A 252 6.96 -25.58 51.91
N PRO A 253 7.10 -26.93 52.00
CA PRO A 253 7.16 -27.92 50.90
C PRO A 253 6.32 -29.21 51.14
N SER A 254 6.15 -30.08 50.14
CA SER A 254 5.96 -31.55 50.29
C SER A 254 5.96 -32.22 48.90
N CYS A 255 6.91 -33.11 48.57
CA CYS A 255 6.83 -34.60 48.58
C CYS A 255 5.58 -35.15 47.87
N SER A 256 5.58 -36.11 46.93
CA SER A 256 6.55 -37.02 46.27
C SER A 256 5.78 -37.69 45.10
N PRO A 257 6.40 -38.53 44.23
CA PRO A 257 5.89 -38.87 42.90
C PRO A 257 5.10 -40.19 42.84
N ALA A 258 4.17 -40.26 41.87
CA ALA A 258 3.80 -41.45 41.08
C ALA A 258 3.10 -40.96 39.80
#